data_AF-M4MBW4-F1
#
_entry.id   AF-M4MBW4-F1
#
_cell.length_a   1.000
_cell.length_b   1.000
_cell.length_c   1.000
_cell.angle_alpha   90.00
_cell.angle_beta   90.00
_cell.angle_gamma   90.00
#
_symmetry.space_group_name_H-M   'P 1'
#
loop_
_entity.id
_entity.type
_entity.pdbx_description
1 polymer ?
#
loop_
_entity_poly.entity_id
_entity_poly.type
_entity_poly.pdbx_seq_one_letter_code
_entity_poly.pdbx_strand_id
1 'polypeptide(L)'
;MNIAISNDTGVFSTHSKVRWRVCWENELQLAEHIELSEFFRKTYGPTGEFNAKPFEGGRNWAGARPEIRVIGYDANGIAAHIG
;
A
#
# COMPACT_ATOMS: atom_id res chain seq x y z
N MET A 1 -18.49 3.29 -4.43
CA MET A 1 -19.05 1.96 -4.77
C MET A 1 -18.39 0.95 -3.84
N ASN A 2 -19.12 0.39 -2.87
CA ASN A 2 -18.56 -0.55 -1.90
C ASN A 2 -18.58 -1.94 -2.52
N ILE A 3 -17.42 -2.44 -2.96
CA ILE A 3 -17.31 -3.82 -3.44
C ILE A 3 -17.27 -4.73 -2.21
N ALA A 4 -18.39 -5.39 -1.94
CA ALA A 4 -18.45 -6.50 -1.00
C ALA A 4 -17.88 -7.74 -1.70
N ILE A 5 -16.70 -8.18 -1.30
CA ILE A 5 -16.12 -9.45 -1.76
C ILE A 5 -16.70 -10.56 -0.89
N SER A 6 -17.57 -11.39 -1.50
CA SER A 6 -18.12 -12.60 -0.90
C SER A 6 -17.01 -13.59 -0.57
N ASN A 7 -17.07 -14.16 0.64
CA ASN A 7 -16.19 -15.24 1.04
C ASN A 7 -16.71 -16.58 0.50
N ASP A 8 -15.74 -17.41 0.10
CA ASP A 8 -15.68 -18.87 0.28
C ASP A 8 -15.77 -19.74 -0.99
N THR A 9 -14.63 -20.37 -1.31
CA THR A 9 -14.54 -21.79 -1.65
C THR A 9 -13.05 -22.21 -1.66
N GLY A 10 -12.61 -22.88 -0.59
CA GLY A 10 -11.83 -24.11 -0.75
C GLY A 10 -10.31 -24.08 -0.94
N VAL A 11 -9.62 -22.96 -0.75
CA VAL A 11 -8.17 -22.94 -0.44
C VAL A 11 -7.96 -21.82 0.57
N PHE A 12 -7.52 -22.14 1.79
CA PHE A 12 -7.07 -21.11 2.72
C PHE A 12 -5.86 -20.44 2.08
N SER A 13 -6.06 -19.26 1.49
CA SER A 13 -4.94 -18.39 1.18
C SER A 13 -4.19 -18.17 2.48
N THR A 14 -2.90 -18.51 2.52
CA THR A 14 -2.03 -18.25 3.68
C THR A 14 -1.87 -16.75 3.94
N HIS A 15 -2.34 -15.91 3.02
CA HIS A 15 -2.32 -14.47 3.14
C HIS A 15 -3.52 -13.97 3.93
N SER A 16 -3.26 -13.04 4.85
CA SER A 16 -4.28 -12.35 5.64
C SER A 16 -5.32 -11.68 4.75
N LYS A 17 -6.57 -11.61 5.24
CA LYS A 17 -7.66 -10.96 4.52
C LYS A 17 -7.34 -9.47 4.30
N VAL A 18 -7.32 -9.05 3.05
CA VAL A 18 -7.05 -7.66 2.66
C VAL A 18 -8.36 -6.87 2.52
N ARG A 19 -8.41 -5.67 3.12
CA ARG A 19 -9.45 -4.66 2.93
C ARG A 19 -8.91 -3.55 2.04
N TRP A 20 -9.67 -3.16 1.03
CA TRP A 20 -9.26 -2.15 0.07
C TRP A 20 -9.88 -0.79 0.36
N ARG A 21 -9.10 0.28 0.23
CA ARG A 21 -9.53 1.67 0.27
C ARG A 21 -9.09 2.35 -1.02
N VAL A 22 -10.01 3.11 -1.63
CA VAL A 22 -9.70 4.07 -2.69
C VAL A 22 -9.86 5.45 -2.09
N CYS A 23 -8.81 6.27 -2.15
CA CYS A 23 -8.82 7.62 -1.58
C CYS A 23 -7.92 8.56 -2.37
N TRP A 24 -8.15 9.86 -2.25
CA TRP A 24 -7.21 10.85 -2.74
C TRP A 24 -5.96 10.89 -1.85
N GLU A 25 -4.81 11.24 -2.42
CA GLU A 25 -3.56 11.33 -1.64
C GLU A 25 -3.66 12.32 -0.47
N ASN A 26 -4.38 13.42 -0.63
CA ASN A 26 -4.60 14.42 0.42
C ASN A 26 -5.56 13.96 1.54
N GLU A 27 -6.21 12.81 1.39
CA GLU A 27 -7.05 12.18 2.41
C GLU A 27 -6.26 11.19 3.29
N LEU A 28 -4.98 10.96 2.96
CA LEU A 28 -4.09 10.15 3.78
C LEU A 28 -3.60 10.94 4.99
N GLN A 29 -3.63 10.31 6.15
CA GLN A 29 -3.02 10.87 7.34
C GLN A 29 -1.49 10.73 7.28
N LEU A 30 -0.78 11.55 8.06
CA LEU A 30 0.69 11.49 8.15
C LEU A 30 1.21 10.07 8.46
N ALA A 31 0.53 9.35 9.35
CA ALA A 31 0.88 7.96 9.67
C ALA A 31 0.77 7.04 8.45
N GLU A 32 -0.28 7.18 7.64
CA GLU A 32 -0.48 6.40 6.42
C GLU A 32 0.58 6.74 5.35
N HIS A 33 0.98 8.02 5.24
CA HIS A 33 2.08 8.41 4.36
C HIS A 33 3.40 7.76 4.75
N ILE A 34 3.72 7.75 6.06
CA ILE A 34 4.94 7.12 6.59
C ILE A 34 4.91 5.62 6.34
N GLU A 35 3.81 4.96 6.70
CA GLU A 35 3.68 3.52 6.53
C GLU A 35 3.77 3.10 5.06
N LEU A 36 3.14 3.85 4.16
CA LEU A 36 3.19 3.59 2.72
C LEU A 36 4.62 3.79 2.16
N SER A 37 5.34 4.79 2.66
CA SER A 37 6.76 4.99 2.31
C SER A 37 7.64 3.83 2.78
N GLU A 38 7.40 3.33 3.99
CA GLU A 38 8.14 2.18 4.52
C GLU A 38 7.82 0.89 3.77
N PHE A 39 6.54 0.69 3.43
CA PHE A 39 6.09 -0.41 2.58
C PHE A 39 6.88 -0.40 1.27
N PHE A 40 6.91 0.72 0.53
CA PHE A 40 7.67 0.80 -0.72
C PHE A 40 9.17 0.60 -0.52
N ARG A 41 9.76 1.19 0.53
CA ARG A 41 11.17 1.00 0.83
C ARG A 41 11.50 -0.48 1.06
N LYS A 42 10.64 -1.22 1.77
CA LYS A 42 10.79 -2.67 2.00
C LYS A 42 10.59 -3.48 0.73
N THR A 43 9.64 -3.09 -0.13
CA THR A 43 9.36 -3.78 -1.40
C THR A 43 10.48 -3.58 -2.43
N TYR A 44 10.96 -2.34 -2.58
CA TYR A 44 11.96 -1.99 -3.60
C TYR A 44 13.40 -2.12 -3.11
N GLY A 45 13.67 -2.03 -1.80
CA GLY A 45 15.02 -2.16 -1.24
C GLY A 45 15.77 -3.41 -1.68
N PRO A 46 15.15 -4.61 -1.71
CA PRO A 46 15.78 -5.83 -2.22
C PRO A 46 16.18 -5.77 -3.70
N THR A 47 15.57 -4.88 -4.50
CA THR A 47 15.92 -4.68 -5.91
C THR A 47 17.07 -3.69 -6.13
N GLY A 48 17.54 -3.05 -5.05
CA GLY A 48 18.65 -2.11 -5.05
C GLY A 48 18.41 -0.92 -4.13
N GLU A 49 19.43 -0.49 -3.39
CA GLU A 49 19.34 0.63 -2.45
C GLU A 49 18.87 1.93 -3.14
N PHE A 50 19.27 2.15 -4.40
CA PHE A 50 18.82 3.29 -5.20
C PHE A 50 17.30 3.29 -5.45
N ASN A 51 16.65 2.12 -5.52
CA ASN A 51 15.21 2.00 -5.72
C ASN A 51 14.42 2.28 -4.43
N ALA A 52 15.07 2.18 -3.27
CA ALA A 52 14.49 2.49 -1.96
C ALA A 52 14.62 3.98 -1.59
N LYS A 53 15.66 4.67 -2.06
CA LYS A 53 15.95 6.09 -1.76
C LYS A 53 14.79 7.06 -2.03
N PRO A 54 13.98 6.92 -3.09
CA PRO A 54 12.84 7.80 -3.32
C PRO A 54 11.83 7.80 -2.18
N PHE A 55 11.81 6.75 -1.36
CA PHE A 55 10.83 6.54 -0.30
C PHE A 55 11.32 6.93 1.10
N GLU A 56 12.49 7.54 1.22
CA GLU A 56 12.99 8.06 2.50
C GLU A 56 12.25 9.32 2.95
N GLY A 57 12.18 9.55 4.26
CA GLY A 57 11.58 10.75 4.83
C GLY A 57 10.07 10.87 4.62
N GLY A 58 9.34 9.76 4.47
CA GLY A 58 7.89 9.76 4.32
C GLY A 58 7.39 10.00 2.89
N ARG A 59 8.29 10.05 1.90
CA ARG A 59 7.91 10.13 0.48
C ARG A 59 7.39 8.77 0.02
N ASN A 60 6.24 8.73 -0.63
CA ASN A 60 5.63 7.48 -1.07
C ASN A 60 5.38 7.46 -2.58
N TRP A 61 6.22 8.18 -3.33
CA TRP A 61 6.19 8.23 -4.78
C TRP A 61 7.61 8.33 -5.37
N ALA A 62 7.83 7.64 -6.49
CA ALA A 62 9.10 7.63 -7.21
C ALA A 62 9.17 8.65 -8.37
N GLY A 63 8.26 9.64 -8.41
CA GLY A 63 8.28 10.73 -9.39
C GLY A 63 6.90 11.07 -9.96
N ALA A 64 6.00 10.10 -10.08
CA ALA A 64 4.60 10.35 -10.36
C ALA A 64 3.86 10.61 -9.05
N ARG A 65 3.06 11.68 -8.97
CA ARG A 65 2.12 11.90 -7.86
C ARG A 65 0.73 11.44 -8.30
N PRO A 66 0.37 10.15 -8.14
CA PRO A 66 -0.98 9.73 -8.44
C PRO A 66 -1.93 10.44 -7.47
N GLU A 67 -2.94 11.09 -8.02
CA GLU A 67 -3.92 11.84 -7.22
C GLU A 67 -4.85 10.89 -6.47
N ILE A 68 -5.13 9.70 -7.05
CA ILE A 68 -5.90 8.61 -6.44
C ILE A 68 -4.98 7.47 -6.04
N ARG A 69 -5.18 6.95 -4.82
CA ARG A 69 -4.47 5.80 -4.26
C ARG A 69 -5.45 4.65 -4.06
N VAL A 70 -5.03 3.43 -4.41
CA VAL A 70 -5.72 2.19 -4.04
C VAL A 70 -4.83 1.42 -3.09
N ILE A 71 -5.24 1.31 -1.83
CA ILE A 71 -4.43 0.74 -0.75
C ILE A 71 -5.14 -0.48 -0.18
N GLY A 72 -4.40 -1.58 -0.05
CA GLY A 72 -4.84 -2.80 0.60
C GLY A 72 -4.27 -2.87 2.02
N TYR A 73 -5.12 -3.09 3.00
CA TYR A 73 -4.76 -3.23 4.41
C TYR A 73 -5.07 -4.65 4.89
N ASP A 74 -4.15 -5.26 5.63
CA ASP A 74 -4.38 -6.50 6.36
C ASP A 74 -4.33 -6.27 7.89
N ALA A 75 -4.15 -7.34 8.66
CA ALA A 75 -4.06 -7.25 10.12
C ALA A 75 -2.79 -6.53 10.63
N ASN A 76 -1.76 -6.39 9.80
CA ASN A 76 -0.47 -5.81 10.13
C ASN A 76 -0.29 -4.39 9.58
N GLY A 77 -1.24 -3.88 8.79
CA GLY A 77 -1.18 -2.56 8.18
C GLY A 77 -1.28 -2.60 6.66
N ILE A 78 -0.56 -1.73 5.97
CA ILE A 78 -0.52 -1.65 4.51
C ILE A 78 0.18 -2.89 3.94
N ALA A 79 -0.58 -3.66 3.16
CA ALA A 79 -0.13 -4.91 2.56
C ALA A 79 -0.04 -4.83 1.02
N ALA A 80 -0.72 -3.86 0.40
CA ALA A 80 -0.72 -3.69 -1.04
C ALA A 80 -0.96 -2.24 -1.46
N HIS A 81 -0.48 -1.89 -2.64
CA HIS A 81 -0.75 -0.61 -3.30
C HIS A 81 -0.92 -0.82 -4.81
N ILE A 82 -1.90 -0.14 -5.40
CA ILE A 82 -2.07 -0.04 -6.86
C ILE A 82 -2.10 1.44 -7.22
N GLY A 83 -1.21 1.85 -8.12
CA GLY A 83 -1.07 3.21 -8.62
C GLY A 83 0.10 3.35 -9.57
#